data_AF-A0A525KLS8-F1
#
_entry.id   AF-A0A525KLS8-F1
#
_cell.length_a   1.000
_cell.length_b   1.000
_cell.length_c   1.000
_cell.angle_alpha   90.00
_cell.angle_beta   90.00
_cell.angle_gamma   90.00
#
_symmetry.space_group_name_H-M   'P 1'
#
loop_
_entity.id
_entity.type
_entity.pdbx_description
1 polymer ?
#
loop_
_entity_poly.entity_id
_entity_poly.type
_entity_poly.pdbx_seq_one_letter_code
_entity_poly.pdbx_strand_id
1 'polypeptide(L)'
;MTSVRFVFPKPRLNELLRTPGGLPVAEAIENARKNLEAIKPTCTAELLALLELSEAGFWNLKNDFDDAALEELYAIAVKGIGAGEVCGVANVDVALTSFCDLLDHLRTLKRFDREAVGVHVRAWRLLMSSELPGAGAKQVLDGLLKVSGRYAAEVAAAV
;
A
#
# COMPACT_ATOMS: atom_id res chain seq x y z
N MET A 1 -33.38 22.49 -67.92
CA MET A 1 -32.08 23.09 -67.53
C MET A 1 -31.72 22.55 -66.17
N THR A 2 -30.63 21.80 -66.05
CA THR A 2 -30.22 21.19 -64.77
C THR A 2 -29.02 21.97 -64.26
N SER A 3 -29.16 22.69 -63.14
CA SER A 3 -28.07 23.48 -62.57
C SER A 3 -27.19 22.60 -61.69
N VAL A 4 -25.90 22.58 -61.97
CA VAL A 4 -24.91 21.91 -61.12
C VAL A 4 -24.61 22.79 -59.90
N ARG A 5 -24.69 22.22 -58.70
CA ARG A 5 -24.37 22.89 -57.44
C ARG A 5 -23.11 22.27 -56.84
N PHE A 6 -22.01 23.03 -56.81
CA PHE A 6 -20.77 22.59 -56.20
C PHE A 6 -20.81 22.90 -54.69
N VAL A 7 -20.62 21.86 -53.88
CA VAL A 7 -20.52 21.97 -52.41
C VAL A 7 -19.07 21.71 -52.03
N PHE A 8 -18.45 22.68 -51.36
CA PHE A 8 -17.11 22.57 -50.82
C PHE A 8 -17.20 22.49 -49.28
N PRO A 9 -17.19 21.29 -48.68
CA PRO A 9 -17.25 21.14 -47.23
C PRO A 9 -16.00 21.76 -46.59
N LYS A 10 -16.17 22.54 -45.52
CA LYS A 10 -15.04 23.03 -44.73
C LYS A 10 -14.22 21.84 -44.18
N PRO A 11 -12.88 21.85 -44.29
CA PRO A 11 -12.04 20.74 -43.84
C PRO A 11 -11.89 20.74 -42.32
N ARG A 12 -12.91 20.23 -41.61
CA ARG A 12 -12.95 20.14 -40.13
C ARG A 12 -11.78 19.36 -39.53
N LEU A 13 -11.22 18.39 -40.25
CA LEU A 13 -10.08 17.59 -39.79
C LEU A 13 -8.79 18.44 -39.70
N ASN A 14 -8.58 19.35 -40.66
CA ASN A 14 -7.40 20.20 -40.70
C ASN A 14 -7.47 21.31 -39.64
N GLU A 15 -8.69 21.74 -39.28
CA GLU A 15 -8.94 22.62 -38.13
C GLU A 15 -8.65 21.89 -36.81
N LEU A 16 -9.16 20.67 -36.64
CA LEU A 16 -8.94 19.87 -35.42
C LEU A 16 -7.47 19.50 -35.18
N LEU A 17 -6.70 19.21 -36.24
CA LEU A 17 -5.26 18.94 -36.14
C LEU A 17 -4.43 20.17 -35.70
N ARG A 18 -4.96 21.38 -35.89
CA ARG A 18 -4.31 22.64 -35.52
C ARG A 18 -4.77 23.18 -34.17
N THR A 19 -5.85 22.65 -33.61
CA THR A 19 -6.30 22.97 -32.27
C THR A 19 -5.30 22.38 -31.26
N PRO A 20 -4.70 23.18 -30.35
CA PRO A 20 -3.90 22.63 -29.26
C PRO A 20 -4.75 21.68 -28.42
N GLY A 21 -4.54 20.37 -28.59
CA GLY A 21 -5.38 19.31 -28.00
C GLY A 21 -4.80 18.66 -26.74
N GLY A 22 -3.71 19.22 -26.19
CA GLY A 22 -2.98 18.65 -25.07
C GLY A 22 -3.06 19.50 -23.82
N LEU A 23 -3.13 18.82 -22.66
CA LEU A 23 -2.89 19.44 -21.35
C LEU A 23 -1.38 19.69 -21.21
N PRO A 24 -0.93 20.92 -20.87
CA PRO A 24 0.47 21.16 -20.54
C PRO A 24 0.95 20.19 -19.45
N VAL A 25 2.16 19.66 -19.58
CA VAL A 25 2.72 18.71 -18.59
C VAL A 25 2.66 19.27 -17.17
N ALA A 26 2.97 20.56 -17.00
CA ALA A 26 2.89 21.23 -15.70
C ALA A 26 1.47 21.23 -15.13
N GLU A 27 0.46 21.43 -15.98
CA GLU A 27 -0.95 21.41 -15.57
C GLU A 27 -1.40 19.97 -15.26
N ALA A 28 -0.93 18.99 -16.01
CA ALA A 28 -1.17 17.57 -15.74
C ALA A 28 -0.61 17.15 -14.37
N ILE A 29 0.62 17.56 -14.04
CA ILE A 29 1.26 17.27 -12.75
C ILE A 29 0.52 17.97 -11.61
N GLU A 30 0.15 19.25 -11.78
CA GLU A 30 -0.59 19.98 -10.75
C GLU A 30 -1.98 19.37 -10.49
N ASN A 31 -2.67 18.93 -11.54
CA ASN A 31 -3.94 18.21 -11.41
C ASN A 31 -3.76 16.87 -10.71
N ALA A 32 -2.72 16.11 -11.04
CA ALA A 32 -2.39 14.86 -10.34
C ALA A 32 -2.13 15.10 -8.85
N ARG A 33 -1.36 16.13 -8.50
CA ARG A 33 -1.10 16.49 -7.09
C ARG A 33 -2.39 16.83 -6.34
N LYS A 34 -3.27 17.67 -6.93
CA LYS A 34 -4.57 18.01 -6.33
C LYS A 34 -5.43 16.77 -6.10
N ASN A 35 -5.44 15.85 -7.06
CA ASN A 35 -6.20 14.60 -6.93
C ASN A 35 -5.65 13.72 -5.80
N LEU A 36 -4.32 13.63 -5.63
CA LEU A 36 -3.69 12.91 -4.52
C LEU A 36 -4.03 13.53 -3.16
N GLU A 37 -3.95 14.86 -3.04
CA GLU A 37 -4.35 15.55 -1.80
C GLU A 37 -5.84 15.35 -1.47
N ALA A 38 -6.70 15.28 -2.50
CA ALA A 38 -8.13 15.06 -2.32
C ALA A 38 -8.46 13.63 -1.84
N ILE A 39 -7.71 12.60 -2.28
CA ILE A 39 -7.96 11.20 -1.90
C ILE A 39 -7.28 10.81 -0.58
N LYS A 40 -6.23 11.55 -0.18
CA LYS A 40 -5.43 11.27 1.02
C LYS A 40 -6.24 10.99 2.30
N PRO A 41 -7.30 11.76 2.64
CA PRO A 41 -8.10 11.46 3.83
C PRO A 41 -8.81 10.10 3.75
N THR A 42 -9.32 9.73 2.57
CA THR A 42 -9.97 8.44 2.34
C THR A 42 -8.97 7.31 2.46
N CYS A 43 -7.80 7.41 1.82
CA CYS A 43 -6.75 6.41 1.95
C CYS A 43 -6.28 6.24 3.40
N THR A 44 -6.19 7.34 4.15
CA THR A 44 -5.80 7.30 5.57
C THR A 44 -6.86 6.56 6.40
N ALA A 45 -8.14 6.83 6.16
CA ALA A 45 -9.24 6.16 6.84
C ALA A 45 -9.30 4.66 6.50
N GLU A 46 -9.09 4.28 5.24
CA GLU A 46 -9.01 2.88 4.81
C GLU A 46 -7.82 2.15 5.46
N LEU A 47 -6.65 2.80 5.53
CA LEU A 47 -5.47 2.23 6.17
C LEU A 47 -5.68 2.02 7.68
N LEU A 48 -6.38 2.93 8.36
CA LEU A 48 -6.79 2.77 9.75
C LEU A 48 -7.79 1.63 9.94
N ALA A 49 -8.76 1.48 9.02
CA ALA A 49 -9.73 0.38 9.07
C ALA A 49 -9.04 -0.98 8.89
N LEU A 50 -8.07 -1.09 7.97
CA LEU A 50 -7.27 -2.31 7.81
C LEU A 50 -6.45 -2.64 9.07
N LEU A 51 -5.88 -1.63 9.72
CA LEU A 51 -5.18 -1.80 10.99
C LEU A 51 -6.11 -2.33 12.08
N GLU A 52 -7.33 -1.79 12.22
CA GLU A 52 -8.33 -2.28 13.17
C GLU A 52 -8.72 -3.74 12.89
N LEU A 53 -8.90 -4.09 11.62
CA LEU A 53 -9.15 -5.48 11.21
C LEU A 53 -7.96 -6.40 11.55
N SER A 54 -6.74 -5.94 11.32
CA SER A 54 -5.52 -6.70 11.64
C SER A 54 -5.37 -6.92 13.15
N GLU A 55 -5.65 -5.90 13.96
CA GLU A 55 -5.68 -6.03 15.42
C GLU A 55 -6.74 -7.00 15.92
N ALA A 56 -7.96 -6.91 15.38
CA ALA A 56 -9.02 -7.85 15.71
C ALA A 56 -8.65 -9.29 15.32
N GLY A 57 -8.07 -9.48 14.13
CA GLY A 57 -7.55 -10.76 13.68
C GLY A 57 -6.47 -11.30 14.62
N PHE A 58 -5.50 -10.46 15.01
CA PHE A 58 -4.45 -10.81 15.95
C PHE A 58 -4.98 -11.26 17.32
N TRP A 59 -5.97 -10.56 17.88
CA TRP A 59 -6.54 -10.91 19.18
C TRP A 59 -7.32 -12.22 19.15
N ASN A 60 -7.87 -12.59 18.00
CA ASN A 60 -8.56 -13.85 17.78
C ASN A 60 -7.64 -15.03 17.47
N LEU A 61 -6.33 -14.80 17.28
CA LEU A 61 -5.36 -15.88 17.08
C LEU A 61 -5.30 -16.81 18.29
N LYS A 62 -5.30 -18.10 18.00
CA LYS A 62 -5.00 -19.17 18.97
C LYS A 62 -3.48 -19.22 19.21
N ASN A 63 -3.06 -19.96 20.23
CA ASN A 63 -1.64 -20.13 20.52
C ASN A 63 -0.97 -21.24 19.69
N ASP A 64 -1.72 -21.87 18.78
CA ASP A 64 -1.25 -22.95 17.90
C ASP A 64 -1.14 -22.46 16.45
N PHE A 65 -0.38 -23.18 15.62
CA PHE A 65 -0.28 -22.87 14.19
C PHE A 65 -1.63 -23.07 13.49
N ASP A 66 -2.09 -22.01 12.83
CA ASP A 66 -3.30 -21.97 12.04
C ASP A 66 -3.00 -21.22 10.73
N ASP A 67 -2.79 -21.98 9.65
CA ASP A 67 -2.40 -21.40 8.35
C ASP A 67 -3.46 -20.45 7.79
N ALA A 68 -4.75 -20.78 7.99
CA ALA A 68 -5.85 -19.94 7.52
C ALA A 68 -5.88 -18.60 8.25
N ALA A 69 -5.67 -18.60 9.56
CA ALA A 69 -5.63 -17.37 10.34
C ALA A 69 -4.42 -16.47 9.96
N LEU A 70 -3.27 -17.08 9.65
CA LEU A 70 -2.10 -16.33 9.14
C LEU A 70 -2.31 -15.79 7.73
N GLU A 71 -2.98 -16.55 6.86
CA GLU A 71 -3.35 -16.11 5.51
C GLU A 71 -4.35 -14.94 5.55
N GLU A 72 -5.32 -14.96 6.47
CA GLU A 72 -6.24 -13.84 6.68
C GLU A 72 -5.51 -12.57 7.09
N LEU A 73 -4.55 -12.66 8.04
CA LEU A 73 -3.73 -11.52 8.44
C LEU A 73 -2.86 -10.99 7.29
N TYR A 74 -2.29 -11.89 6.49
CA TYR A 74 -1.53 -11.52 5.31
C TYR A 74 -2.41 -10.76 4.32
N ALA A 75 -3.61 -11.28 4.04
CA ALA A 75 -4.57 -10.68 3.12
C ALA A 75 -5.05 -9.29 3.58
N ILE A 76 -5.07 -9.01 4.89
CA ILE A 76 -5.33 -7.68 5.43
C ILE A 76 -4.12 -6.76 5.23
N ALA A 77 -2.91 -7.22 5.62
CA ALA A 77 -1.69 -6.42 5.56
C ALA A 77 -1.33 -6.01 4.13
N VAL A 78 -1.41 -6.94 3.17
CA VAL A 78 -1.03 -6.68 1.77
C VAL A 78 -1.91 -5.61 1.11
N LYS A 79 -3.18 -5.47 1.53
CA LYS A 79 -4.10 -4.43 1.03
C LYS A 79 -3.69 -3.02 1.45
N GLY A 80 -2.93 -2.89 2.55
CA GLY A 80 -2.45 -1.60 3.03
C GLY A 80 -1.17 -1.13 2.36
N ILE A 81 -0.43 -2.02 1.69
CA ILE A 81 0.85 -1.69 1.05
C ILE A 81 0.62 -0.72 -0.12
N GLY A 82 1.36 0.37 -0.13
CA GLY A 82 1.31 1.45 -1.13
C GLY A 82 0.37 2.59 -0.75
N ALA A 83 -0.52 2.38 0.23
CA ALA A 83 -1.33 3.46 0.77
C ALA A 83 -0.52 4.38 1.70
N GLY A 84 0.55 3.87 2.33
CA GLY A 84 1.36 4.65 3.27
C GLY A 84 2.00 5.88 2.63
N GLU A 85 2.60 5.72 1.45
CA GLU A 85 3.20 6.82 0.68
C GLU A 85 2.18 7.92 0.32
N VAL A 86 0.98 7.53 -0.13
CA VAL A 86 -0.12 8.47 -0.43
C VAL A 86 -0.59 9.21 0.83
N CYS A 87 -0.61 8.51 1.97
CA CYS A 87 -1.07 9.05 3.26
C CYS A 87 -0.01 9.91 3.97
N GLY A 88 1.23 9.97 3.47
CA GLY A 88 2.34 10.68 4.13
C GLY A 88 2.95 9.90 5.30
N VAL A 89 2.73 8.59 5.36
CA VAL A 89 3.26 7.65 6.36
C VAL A 89 3.99 6.50 5.68
N ALA A 90 4.90 6.80 4.75
CA ALA A 90 5.62 5.82 3.91
C ALA A 90 6.32 4.69 4.71
N ASN A 91 6.68 4.95 5.97
CA ASN A 91 7.24 3.92 6.86
C ASN A 91 6.27 2.76 7.12
N VAL A 92 4.96 2.98 7.01
CA VAL A 92 3.95 1.93 7.14
C VAL A 92 4.08 0.90 6.02
N ASP A 93 4.39 1.31 4.79
CA ASP A 93 4.55 0.37 3.68
C ASP A 93 5.69 -0.61 3.95
N VAL A 94 6.83 -0.11 4.46
CA VAL A 94 7.97 -0.95 4.86
C VAL A 94 7.60 -1.91 5.99
N ALA A 95 6.86 -1.43 7.00
CA ALA A 95 6.43 -2.25 8.11
C ALA A 95 5.45 -3.36 7.67
N LEU A 96 4.52 -3.05 6.76
CA LEU A 96 3.56 -4.00 6.20
C LEU A 96 4.24 -5.05 5.32
N THR A 97 5.21 -4.65 4.48
CA THR A 97 6.03 -5.61 3.72
C THR A 97 6.78 -6.55 4.66
N SER A 98 7.48 -6.02 5.67
CA SER A 98 8.16 -6.84 6.68
C SER A 98 7.20 -7.79 7.42
N PHE A 99 5.95 -7.36 7.64
CA PHE A 99 4.94 -8.18 8.28
C PHE A 99 4.46 -9.32 7.36
N CYS A 100 4.19 -9.04 6.09
CA CYS A 100 3.90 -10.05 5.08
C CYS A 100 5.02 -11.09 4.99
N ASP A 101 6.28 -10.65 4.93
CA ASP A 101 7.44 -11.55 4.90
C ASP A 101 7.48 -12.47 6.13
N LEU A 102 7.27 -11.90 7.34
CA LEU A 102 7.20 -12.68 8.57
C LEU A 102 6.11 -13.76 8.49
N LEU A 103 4.90 -13.39 8.04
CA LEU A 103 3.78 -14.33 7.93
C LEU A 103 4.10 -15.45 6.94
N ASP A 104 4.68 -15.15 5.79
CA ASP A 104 5.10 -16.14 4.80
C ASP A 104 6.17 -17.09 5.34
N HIS A 105 7.15 -16.58 6.09
CA HIS A 105 8.16 -17.41 6.74
C HIS A 105 7.55 -18.34 7.79
N LEU A 106 6.64 -17.83 8.64
CA LEU A 106 5.94 -18.62 9.65
C LEU A 106 5.10 -19.74 9.02
N ARG A 107 4.36 -19.42 7.94
CA ARG A 107 3.59 -20.40 7.16
C ARG A 107 4.48 -21.46 6.53
N THR A 108 5.59 -21.05 5.92
CA THR A 108 6.58 -21.96 5.32
C THR A 108 7.15 -22.94 6.35
N LEU A 109 7.48 -22.44 7.55
CA LEU A 109 8.00 -23.26 8.65
C LEU A 109 6.92 -24.07 9.39
N LYS A 110 5.63 -23.84 9.12
CA LYS A 110 4.48 -24.36 9.88
C LYS A 110 4.61 -24.06 11.38
N ARG A 111 5.06 -22.85 11.70
CA ARG A 111 5.28 -22.39 13.07
C ARG A 111 4.46 -21.15 13.35
N PHE A 112 4.13 -20.97 14.61
CA PHE A 112 3.45 -19.78 15.09
C PHE A 112 4.26 -19.11 16.18
N ASP A 113 4.43 -17.80 16.05
CA ASP A 113 5.02 -16.95 17.08
C ASP A 113 4.14 -15.71 17.28
N ARG A 114 3.34 -15.76 18.34
CA ARG A 114 2.39 -14.70 18.67
C ARG A 114 3.07 -13.37 18.97
N GLU A 115 4.25 -13.39 19.57
CA GLU A 115 4.96 -12.14 19.91
C GLU A 115 5.54 -11.47 18.67
N ALA A 116 6.08 -12.26 17.74
CA ALA A 116 6.56 -11.75 16.45
C ALA A 116 5.43 -11.12 15.62
N VAL A 117 4.25 -11.76 15.57
CA VAL A 117 3.07 -11.18 14.92
C VAL A 117 2.60 -9.93 15.66
N GLY A 118 2.48 -10.02 16.99
CA GLY A 118 1.98 -8.93 17.83
C GLY A 118 2.87 -7.68 17.80
N VAL A 119 4.19 -7.81 17.70
CA VAL A 119 5.07 -6.64 17.58
C VAL A 119 4.87 -5.90 16.25
N HIS A 120 4.61 -6.61 15.15
CA HIS A 120 4.34 -5.97 13.86
C HIS A 120 3.02 -5.21 13.86
N VAL A 121 1.95 -5.81 14.39
CA VAL A 121 0.63 -5.17 14.51
C VAL A 121 0.71 -3.91 15.40
N ARG A 122 1.38 -4.00 16.55
CA ARG A 122 1.61 -2.85 17.45
C ARG A 122 2.46 -1.76 16.80
N ALA A 123 3.48 -2.13 16.03
CA ALA A 123 4.33 -1.17 15.33
C ALA A 123 3.57 -0.44 14.21
N TRP A 124 2.67 -1.13 13.49
CA TRP A 124 1.78 -0.49 12.53
C TRP A 124 0.90 0.58 13.21
N ARG A 125 0.26 0.24 14.35
CA ARG A 125 -0.49 1.22 15.15
C ARG A 125 0.36 2.39 15.59
N LEU A 126 1.57 2.15 16.08
CA LEU A 126 2.51 3.21 16.47
C LEU A 126 2.81 4.15 15.30
N LEU A 127 3.17 3.60 14.13
CA LEU A 127 3.51 4.38 12.93
C LEU A 127 2.31 5.21 12.40
N MET A 128 1.08 4.76 12.65
CA MET A 128 -0.13 5.49 12.26
C MET A 128 -0.56 6.58 13.27
N SER A 129 -0.15 6.47 14.53
CA SER A 129 -0.67 7.31 15.63
C SER A 129 0.33 8.28 16.22
N SER A 130 1.62 8.11 15.95
CA SER A 130 2.68 8.91 16.56
C SER A 130 3.50 9.65 15.51
N GLU A 131 3.72 10.94 15.76
CA GLU A 131 4.74 11.70 15.05
C GLU A 131 6.11 11.30 15.60
N LEU A 132 6.60 10.14 15.17
CA LEU A 132 7.95 9.70 15.52
C LEU A 132 8.96 10.59 14.79
N PRO A 133 10.00 11.08 15.49
CA PRO A 133 11.18 11.60 14.82
C PRO A 133 11.72 10.55 13.83
N GLY A 134 12.25 10.97 12.69
CA GLY A 134 12.70 10.04 11.64
C GLY A 134 13.69 8.97 12.13
N ALA A 135 14.53 9.30 13.11
CA ALA A 135 15.42 8.34 13.76
C ALA A 135 14.67 7.25 14.57
N GLY A 136 13.59 7.63 15.25
CA GLY A 136 12.75 6.69 16.01
C GLY A 136 11.98 5.75 15.10
N ALA A 137 11.37 6.27 14.02
CA ALA A 137 10.70 5.43 13.03
C ALA A 137 11.67 4.44 12.37
N LYS A 138 12.88 4.88 12.01
CA LYS A 138 13.92 4.01 11.48
C LYS A 138 14.30 2.87 12.45
N GLN A 139 14.46 3.17 13.74
CA GLN A 139 14.78 2.14 14.73
C GLN A 139 13.67 1.09 14.88
N VAL A 140 12.40 1.50 14.82
CA VAL A 140 11.27 0.57 14.81
C VAL A 140 11.36 -0.35 13.59
N LEU A 141 11.55 0.21 12.39
CA LEU A 141 11.66 -0.56 11.15
C LEU A 141 12.86 -1.53 11.17
N ASP A 142 14.03 -1.07 11.61
CA ASP A 142 15.22 -1.91 11.74
C ASP A 142 14.96 -3.09 12.72
N GLY A 143 14.15 -2.86 13.76
CA GLY A 143 13.70 -3.90 14.68
C GLY A 143 12.78 -4.92 14.01
N LEU A 144 11.75 -4.47 13.28
CA LEU A 144 10.82 -5.34 12.56
C LEU A 144 11.54 -6.22 11.52
N LEU A 145 12.43 -5.62 10.74
CA LEU A 145 13.23 -6.33 9.73
C LEU A 145 14.13 -7.40 10.35
N LYS A 146 14.69 -7.16 11.55
CA LYS A 146 15.45 -8.17 12.28
C LYS A 146 14.57 -9.33 12.75
N VAL A 147 13.35 -9.05 13.20
CA VAL A 147 12.39 -10.08 13.63
C VAL A 147 12.03 -10.96 12.44
N SER A 148 11.62 -10.37 11.32
CA SER A 148 11.32 -11.13 10.09
C SER A 148 12.53 -11.90 9.57
N GLY A 149 13.69 -11.21 9.50
CA GLY A 149 14.95 -11.79 9.02
C GLY A 149 15.46 -12.99 9.81
N ARG A 150 15.13 -13.08 11.11
CA ARG A 150 15.39 -14.29 11.92
C ARG A 150 14.73 -15.53 11.32
N TYR A 151 13.45 -15.43 10.93
CA TYR A 151 12.73 -16.56 10.34
C TYR A 151 13.13 -16.80 8.90
N ALA A 152 13.47 -15.75 8.15
CA ALA A 152 14.04 -15.88 6.81
C ALA A 152 15.29 -16.78 6.82
N ALA A 153 16.18 -16.57 7.80
CA ALA A 153 17.38 -17.40 7.98
C ALA A 153 17.05 -18.85 8.34
N GLU A 154 16.01 -19.08 9.15
CA GLU A 154 15.52 -20.42 9.48
C GLU A 154 14.94 -21.14 8.26
N VAL A 155 14.13 -20.44 7.44
CA VAL A 155 13.61 -20.98 6.17
C VAL A 155 14.76 -21.37 5.25
N ALA A 156 15.76 -20.50 5.09
CA ALA A 156 16.92 -20.76 4.24
C ALA A 156 17.77 -21.95 4.71
N ALA A 157 17.80 -22.23 6.03
CA ALA A 157 18.49 -23.39 6.58
C ALA A 157 17.69 -24.70 6.47
N ALA A 158 16.38 -24.63 6.19
CA ALA A 158 15.49 -25.77 6.07
C ALA A 158 15.29 -26.28 4.63
N VAL A 159 15.77 -25.52 3.64
CA VAL A 159 15.78 -25.84 2.20
C VAL A 159 17.13 -26.45 1.81
#